data_AF-A0A946YY73-F1
#
_entry.id   AF-A0A946YY73-F1
#
_cell.length_a   1.000
_cell.length_b   1.000
_cell.length_c   1.000
_cell.angle_alpha   90.00
_cell.angle_beta   90.00
_cell.angle_gamma   90.00
#
_symmetry.space_group_name_H-M   'P 1'
#
loop_
_entity.id
_entity.type
_entity.pdbx_description
1 polymer ?
#
loop_
_entity_poly.entity_id
_entity_poly.type
_entity_poly.pdbx_seq_one_letter_code
_entity_poly.pdbx_strand_id
1 'polypeptide(L)' 'YVAELRDDDLPGDPGDANHSYFGLMVFDFTTMVDALGGDSSALADLPTDNLCGEAVYDS' A
#
# COMPACT_ATOMS: atom_id res chain seq x y z
N TYR A 1 -11.09 -2.05 -19.00
CA TYR A 1 -9.69 -1.95 -18.57
C TYR A 1 -9.59 -2.81 -17.32
N VAL A 2 -8.71 -3.82 -17.30
CA VAL A 2 -8.49 -4.61 -16.08
C VAL A 2 -7.47 -3.83 -15.26
N ALA A 3 -7.87 -3.36 -14.09
CA ALA A 3 -6.92 -2.84 -13.12
C ALA A 3 -6.07 -4.02 -12.62
N GLU A 4 -4.77 -3.99 -12.87
CA GLU A 4 -3.84 -4.99 -12.36
C GLU A 4 -3.49 -4.63 -10.92
N LEU A 5 -4.08 -5.39 -9.98
CA LEU A 5 -3.68 -5.37 -8.57
C LEU A 5 -2.32 -6.04 -8.43
N ARG A 6 -1.47 -5.51 -7.55
CA ARG A 6 -0.14 -6.05 -7.31
C ARG A 6 -0.19 -6.95 -6.08
N ASP A 7 0.18 -8.21 -6.25
CA ASP A 7 0.24 -9.19 -5.17
C ASP A 7 1.63 -9.26 -4.51
N ASP A 8 2.69 -9.23 -5.32
CA ASP A 8 4.07 -9.43 -4.83
C ASP A 8 5.03 -8.27 -5.13
N ASP A 9 4.62 -7.27 -5.93
CA ASP A 9 5.46 -6.15 -6.36
C ASP A 9 5.21 -4.89 -5.51
N LEU A 10 5.95 -4.77 -4.41
CA LEU A 10 5.87 -3.63 -3.52
C LEU A 10 6.25 -2.32 -4.24
N PRO A 11 5.51 -1.22 -4.03
CA PRO A 11 5.83 0.05 -4.66
C PRO A 11 7.11 0.67 -4.07
N GLY A 12 7.95 1.27 -4.91
CA GLY A 12 9.22 1.87 -4.51
C GLY A 12 10.37 0.87 -4.39
N ASP A 13 11.57 1.36 -4.05
CA ASP A 13 12.77 0.54 -3.91
C ASP A 13 12.89 -0.06 -2.48
N PRO A 14 13.58 -1.20 -2.29
CA PRO A 14 13.80 -1.78 -0.97
C PRO A 14 14.42 -0.76 0.01
N GLY A 15 13.70 -0.49 1.10
CA GLY A 15 14.09 0.51 2.12
C GLY A 15 13.33 1.82 2.04
N ASP A 16 12.54 2.05 0.98
CA ASP A 16 11.61 3.17 0.91
C ASP A 16 10.42 2.95 1.86
N ALA A 17 9.90 4.05 2.39
CA ALA A 17 8.65 4.15 3.15
C ALA A 17 7.50 3.34 2.55
N ASN A 18 7.34 3.45 1.23
CA ASN A 18 6.26 2.82 0.48
C ASN A 18 6.56 1.37 0.08
N HIS A 19 7.80 0.90 0.26
CA HIS A 19 8.19 -0.49 -0.01
C HIS A 19 7.75 -1.37 1.16
N SER A 20 6.43 -1.46 1.31
CA SER A 20 5.73 -2.04 2.44
C SER A 20 4.40 -2.63 1.99
N TYR A 21 3.88 -3.56 2.79
CA TYR A 21 2.55 -4.11 2.58
C TYR A 21 1.46 -3.02 2.63
N PHE A 22 1.58 -2.01 3.50
CA PHE A 22 0.60 -0.92 3.53
C PHE A 22 0.69 -0.05 2.26
N GLY A 23 1.88 0.19 1.72
CA GLY A 23 2.07 0.88 0.45
C GLY A 23 1.40 0.13 -0.71
N LEU A 24 1.55 -1.19 -0.74
CA LEU A 24 0.85 -2.07 -1.69
C LEU A 24 -0.67 -1.93 -1.59
N MET A 25 -1.22 -2.02 -0.37
CA MET A 25 -2.66 -1.94 -0.14
C MET A 25 -3.25 -0.57 -0.51
N VAL A 26 -2.53 0.51 -0.23
CA VAL A 26 -2.95 1.87 -0.63
C VAL A 26 -2.98 2.00 -2.16
N PHE A 27 -1.97 1.46 -2.85
CA PHE A 27 -1.94 1.42 -4.32
C PHE A 27 -3.13 0.65 -4.91
N ASP A 28 -3.36 -0.57 -4.43
CA ASP A 28 -4.44 -1.42 -4.93
C ASP A 28 -5.83 -0.81 -4.69
N PHE A 29 -6.05 -0.24 -3.50
CA PHE A 29 -7.33 0.36 -3.15
C PHE A 29 -7.59 1.65 -3.93
N THR A 30 -6.55 2.47 -4.13
CA THR A 30 -6.61 3.66 -5.02
C THR A 30 -7.01 3.24 -6.43
N THR A 31 -6.35 2.22 -6.98
CA THR A 31 -6.62 1.70 -8.31
C THR A 31 -8.06 1.21 -8.45
N MET A 32 -8.59 0.49 -7.46
CA MET A 32 -9.98 0.04 -7.46
C MET A 32 -10.99 1.19 -7.37
N VAL A 33 -10.76 2.16 -6.48
CA VAL A 33 -11.65 3.31 -6.29
C VAL A 33 -11.73 4.15 -7.56
N ASP A 34 -10.59 4.45 -8.17
CA ASP A 34 -10.52 5.24 -9.41
C ASP A 34 -11.19 4.50 -10.58
N ALA A 35 -10.97 3.19 -10.71
CA ALA A 35 -11.59 2.37 -11.75
C ALA A 35 -13.12 2.31 -11.66
N LEU A 36 -13.67 2.45 -10.44
CA LEU A 36 -15.11 2.51 -10.19
C LEU A 36 -15.68 3.95 -10.30
N GLY A 37 -14.85 4.95 -10.62
CA GLY A 37 -15.25 6.35 -10.74
C GLY A 37 -15.43 7.06 -9.39
N GLY A 38 -14.82 6.55 -8.33
CA GLY A 38 -14.78 7.18 -7.01
C GLY A 38 -13.68 8.24 -6.87
N ASP A 39 -13.53 8.76 -5.66
CA ASP A 39 -12.46 9.69 -5.27
C ASP A 39 -11.55 9.01 -4.23
N SER A 40 -10.31 8.76 -4.63
CA SER A 40 -9.28 8.10 -3.82
C SER A 40 -8.42 9.06 -3.01
N SER A 41 -8.66 10.38 -3.07
CA SER A 41 -7.80 11.40 -2.45
C SER A 41 -7.55 11.18 -0.95
N ALA A 42 -8.53 10.68 -0.22
CA ALA A 42 -8.40 10.37 1.20
C ALA A 42 -7.40 9.24 1.52
N LEU A 43 -7.05 8.41 0.53
CA LEU A 43 -6.11 7.29 0.69
C LEU A 43 -4.65 7.75 0.63
N ALA A 44 -4.38 8.90 0.03
CA ALA A 44 -3.02 9.43 -0.15
C ALA A 44 -2.35 9.82 1.19
N ASP A 45 -3.14 10.11 2.22
CA ASP A 45 -2.64 10.53 3.54
C ASP A 45 -2.44 9.34 4.50
N LEU A 46 -2.70 8.10 4.05
CA LEU A 46 -2.53 6.92 4.89
C LEU A 46 -1.04 6.63 5.12
N PRO A 47 -0.62 6.37 6.37
CA PRO A 47 0.75 5.96 6.65
C PRO A 47 1.00 4.58 6.03
N THR A 48 2.01 4.53 5.16
CA THR A 48 2.43 3.31 4.47
C THR A 48 3.70 2.73 5.05
N ASP A 49 4.40 3.44 5.93
CA ASP A 49 5.69 2.99 6.46
C ASP A 49 5.62 1.63 7.15
N ASN A 50 6.68 0.84 6.97
CA ASN A 50 6.92 -0.30 7.86
C ASN A 50 7.12 0.25 9.28
N LEU A 51 6.26 -0.14 10.22
CA LEU A 51 6.42 0.20 11.62
C LEU A 51 7.61 -0.61 12.16
N CYS A 52 8.79 -0.01 12.17
CA CYS A 52 9.97 -0.58 12.80
C CYS A 52 9.83 -0.55 14.32
N GLY A 53 9.02 -1.45 14.87
CA GLY A 53 9.26 -2.07 16.17
C GLY A 53 9.84 -3.45 15.92
N GLU A 54 10.85 -3.85 16.70
CA GLU A 54 11.30 -5.24 16.73
C GLU A 54 10.07 -6.15 16.92
N ALA A 55 9.96 -7.23 16.14
CA ALA A 55 8.83 -8.15 16.28
C ALA A 55 8.82 -8.70 17.72
N VAL A 56 7.87 -8.23 18.53
CA VAL A 56 7.66 -8.73 19.88
C VAL A 56 6.87 -10.03 19.77
N TYR A 57 7.59 -11.15 19.79
CA TYR A 57 6.99 -12.46 19.98
C TYR A 57 6.74 -12.65 21.48
N ASP A 58 5.48 -12.85 21.88
CA ASP A 58 5.17 -13.34 23.23
C ASP A 58 5.69 -14.78 23.32
N SER A 59 6.54 -15.06 24.32
CA SER A 59 7.16 -16.36 24.56
C SER A 59 6.24 -17.27 25.35
#